data_AF-K1SR49-F1
#
_entry.id   AF-K1SR49-F1
#
_cell.length_a   1.000
_cell.length_b   1.000
_cell.length_c   1.000
_cell.angle_alpha   90.00
_cell.angle_beta   90.00
_cell.angle_gamma   90.00
#
_symmetry.space_group_name_H-M   'P 1'
#
loop_
_entity.id
_entity.type
_entity.pdbx_description
1 polymer ?
#
loop_
_entity_poly.entity_id
_entity_poly.type
_entity_poly.pdbx_seq_one_letter_code
_entity_poly.pdbx_strand_id
1 'polypeptide(L)'
;FSSANGILYNKYKSEILLYPINKKDTAYTVPSSIDTLYEMSANGNTYLKTVTIPSNIKDIGDYAFGYIGEKYNYQKVSGFTIKGYKGTAAERYARNNDFNFVQLQIVPTSVALNKTTLTLDTGKTSNLKATVYPSNASNKKCTWRSSNTSVATVDGNGKVTAKASGTATITVKTSNGKTATCKVTVNLPAPQITGLSNTTGGIKISWNKVDGAYGYRLYYKPASGGWKRFKDTTATSFTDSGVVPNKTETYTIRCIDKNGNTISGFNSTGWSKKYTPVAPTISKLDITTGGIKLSWNK
;
A
#
# COMPACT_ATOMS: atom_id res chain seq x y z
N PHE A 1 4.05 -43.88 20.12
CA PHE A 1 3.77 -43.90 18.67
C PHE A 1 2.45 -43.19 18.40
N SER A 2 2.23 -42.72 17.18
CA SER A 2 0.95 -42.20 16.70
C SER A 2 0.68 -42.79 15.33
N SER A 3 -0.58 -42.98 14.94
CA SER A 3 -0.94 -43.40 13.59
C SER A 3 -1.86 -42.38 12.93
N ALA A 4 -1.74 -42.23 11.61
CA ALA A 4 -2.67 -41.45 10.81
C ALA A 4 -2.81 -42.10 9.43
N ASN A 5 -4.04 -42.32 8.97
CA ASN A 5 -4.35 -42.95 7.68
C ASN A 5 -3.62 -44.30 7.44
N GLY A 6 -3.42 -45.06 8.52
CA GLY A 6 -2.72 -46.34 8.52
C GLY A 6 -1.19 -46.25 8.50
N ILE A 7 -0.60 -45.06 8.54
CA ILE A 7 0.85 -44.85 8.59
C ILE A 7 1.29 -44.67 10.05
N LEU A 8 2.42 -45.28 10.42
CA LEU A 8 2.98 -45.19 11.77
C LEU A 8 3.98 -44.03 11.84
N TYR A 9 3.80 -43.20 12.86
CA TYR A 9 4.64 -42.07 13.20
C TYR A 9 5.16 -42.18 14.62
N ASN A 10 6.21 -41.42 14.93
CA ASN A 10 6.63 -41.21 16.31
C ASN A 10 5.53 -40.46 17.11
N LYS A 11 5.72 -40.29 18.43
CA LYS A 11 4.72 -39.65 19.30
C LYS A 11 4.36 -38.23 18.85
N TYR A 12 5.30 -37.51 18.25
CA TYR A 12 5.16 -36.09 17.88
C TYR A 12 4.74 -35.87 16.42
N LYS A 13 4.62 -36.94 15.61
CA LYS A 13 4.41 -36.86 14.16
C LYS A 13 5.47 -36.01 13.44
N SER A 14 6.70 -36.06 13.94
CA SER A 14 7.88 -35.47 13.29
C SER A 14 8.66 -36.51 12.47
N GLU A 15 8.34 -37.80 12.61
CA GLU A 15 9.03 -38.89 11.91
C GLU A 15 8.02 -39.93 11.42
N ILE A 16 8.26 -40.45 10.22
CA ILE A 16 7.56 -41.63 9.70
C ILE A 16 8.35 -42.84 10.16
N LEU A 17 7.75 -43.67 11.01
CA LEU A 17 8.38 -44.90 11.48
C LEU A 17 8.13 -46.06 10.52
N LEU A 18 6.93 -46.10 9.91
CA LEU A 18 6.58 -47.14 8.94
C LEU A 18 5.43 -46.69 8.03
N TYR A 19 5.69 -46.73 6.73
CA TYR A 19 4.66 -46.76 5.70
C TYR A 19 4.31 -48.23 5.39
N PRO A 20 3.04 -48.67 5.53
CA PRO A 20 2.72 -50.10 5.44
C PRO A 20 2.96 -50.68 4.04
N ILE A 21 3.58 -51.87 3.98
CA ILE A 21 3.93 -52.56 2.72
C ILE A 21 2.74 -52.86 1.80
N ASN A 22 1.55 -53.10 2.36
CA ASN A 22 0.34 -53.47 1.62
C ASN A 22 -0.65 -52.31 1.46
N LYS A 23 -0.28 -51.09 1.86
CA LYS A 23 -1.12 -49.90 1.66
C LYS A 23 -1.18 -49.60 0.15
N LYS A 24 -2.39 -49.51 -0.40
CA LYS A 24 -2.62 -49.43 -1.86
C LYS A 24 -2.58 -48.01 -2.43
N ASP A 25 -2.32 -47.00 -1.61
CA ASP A 25 -2.24 -45.62 -2.09
C ASP A 25 -1.07 -45.50 -3.07
N THR A 26 -1.35 -44.97 -4.26
CA THR A 26 -0.34 -44.78 -5.31
C THR A 26 0.48 -43.52 -5.13
N ALA A 27 0.02 -42.60 -4.27
CA ALA A 27 0.68 -41.35 -3.97
C ALA A 27 0.63 -41.03 -2.47
N TYR A 28 1.68 -40.39 -1.97
CA TYR A 28 1.76 -39.91 -0.59
C TYR A 28 2.38 -38.51 -0.54
N THR A 29 1.80 -37.63 0.28
CA THR A 29 2.38 -36.32 0.58
C THR A 29 2.91 -36.35 2.00
N VAL A 30 4.23 -36.19 2.13
CA VAL A 30 4.89 -36.11 3.44
C VAL A 30 4.40 -34.85 4.17
N PRO A 31 3.87 -34.97 5.40
CA PRO A 31 3.44 -33.81 6.18
C PRO A 31 4.60 -32.85 6.44
N SER A 32 4.33 -31.55 6.43
CA SER A 32 5.35 -30.53 6.75
C SER A 32 5.79 -30.53 8.22
N SER A 33 5.14 -31.32 9.08
CA SER A 33 5.59 -31.55 10.46
C SER A 33 6.80 -32.49 10.54
N ILE A 34 7.07 -33.26 9.47
CA ILE A 34 8.24 -34.13 9.36
C ILE A 34 9.46 -33.28 9.01
N ASP A 35 10.59 -33.51 9.68
CA ASP A 35 11.86 -32.82 9.43
C ASP A 35 12.93 -33.74 8.78
N THR A 36 12.88 -35.03 9.11
CA THR A 36 13.79 -36.07 8.60
C THR A 36 13.00 -37.30 8.15
N LEU A 37 13.39 -37.87 7.01
CA LEU A 37 12.87 -39.16 6.53
C LEU A 37 13.95 -40.21 6.78
N TYR A 38 13.71 -41.14 7.71
CA TYR A 38 14.70 -42.13 8.10
C TYR A 38 14.85 -43.26 7.08
N GLU A 39 15.94 -44.01 7.19
CA GLU A 39 16.20 -45.19 6.37
C GLU A 39 15.00 -46.15 6.35
N MET A 40 14.69 -46.67 5.17
CA MET A 40 13.63 -47.68 4.95
C MET A 40 12.20 -47.30 5.42
N SER A 41 11.93 -46.02 5.73
CA SER A 41 10.63 -45.52 6.22
C SER A 41 9.41 -46.03 5.42
N ALA A 42 9.57 -46.20 4.10
CA ALA A 42 8.54 -46.70 3.20
C ALA A 42 9.04 -47.81 2.25
N ASN A 43 10.10 -48.52 2.65
CA ASN A 43 10.59 -49.68 1.90
C ASN A 43 9.54 -50.81 1.86
N GLY A 44 9.48 -51.54 0.75
CA GLY A 44 8.65 -52.73 0.59
C GLY A 44 7.23 -52.46 0.07
N ASN A 45 6.82 -51.20 -0.07
CA ASN A 45 5.52 -50.88 -0.68
C ASN A 45 5.62 -50.80 -2.21
N THR A 46 5.01 -51.78 -2.89
CA THR A 46 5.00 -51.88 -4.37
C THR A 46 3.98 -50.96 -5.05
N TYR A 47 2.96 -50.52 -4.30
CA TYR A 47 1.84 -49.72 -4.80
C TYR A 47 2.16 -48.23 -4.86
N LEU A 48 2.97 -47.72 -3.93
CA LEU A 48 3.36 -46.33 -3.86
C LEU A 48 4.27 -46.01 -5.04
N LYS A 49 3.79 -45.15 -5.95
CA LYS A 49 4.52 -44.73 -7.15
C LYS A 49 4.96 -43.28 -7.11
N THR A 50 4.37 -42.46 -6.23
CA THR A 50 4.68 -41.04 -6.15
C THR A 50 4.76 -40.56 -4.72
N VAL A 51 5.84 -39.86 -4.37
CA VAL A 51 5.95 -39.14 -3.10
C VAL A 51 6.10 -37.64 -3.34
N THR A 52 5.34 -36.83 -2.63
CA THR A 52 5.50 -35.36 -2.59
C THR A 52 6.17 -34.98 -1.29
N ILE A 53 7.37 -34.41 -1.39
CA ILE A 53 8.24 -34.10 -0.25
C ILE A 53 8.29 -32.57 -0.05
N PRO A 54 7.95 -32.05 1.15
CA PRO A 54 7.95 -30.62 1.41
C PRO A 54 9.38 -30.07 1.52
N SER A 55 9.53 -28.76 1.35
CA SER A 55 10.85 -28.12 1.29
C SER A 55 11.60 -28.08 2.63
N ASN A 56 10.92 -28.34 3.75
CA ASN A 56 11.51 -28.29 5.09
C ASN A 56 12.27 -29.57 5.47
N ILE A 57 12.16 -30.65 4.69
CA ILE A 57 12.90 -31.89 4.91
C ILE A 57 14.38 -31.62 4.69
N LYS A 58 15.17 -31.85 5.74
CA LYS A 58 16.62 -31.60 5.74
C LYS A 58 17.38 -32.76 5.12
N ASP A 59 16.96 -33.98 5.42
CA ASP A 59 17.62 -35.20 5.00
C ASP A 59 16.65 -36.36 4.72
N ILE A 60 17.08 -37.27 3.86
CA ILE A 60 16.36 -38.48 3.46
C ILE A 60 17.35 -39.64 3.49
N GLY A 61 17.18 -40.54 4.45
CA GLY A 61 18.01 -41.72 4.64
C GLY A 61 17.88 -42.72 3.49
N ASP A 62 18.83 -43.63 3.43
CA ASP A 62 18.92 -44.63 2.37
C ASP A 62 17.64 -45.48 2.28
N TYR A 63 17.24 -45.81 1.06
CA TYR A 63 16.07 -46.66 0.80
C TYR A 63 14.74 -46.17 1.42
N ALA A 64 14.66 -44.94 1.91
CA ALA A 64 13.47 -44.40 2.58
C ALA A 64 12.21 -44.47 1.71
N PHE A 65 12.32 -44.25 0.40
CA PHE A 65 11.21 -44.30 -0.56
C PHE A 65 11.64 -44.92 -1.89
N GLY A 66 10.71 -45.60 -2.56
CA GLY A 66 10.91 -46.09 -3.93
C GLY A 66 11.72 -47.37 -4.03
N TYR A 67 11.85 -48.12 -2.93
CA TYR A 67 12.54 -49.41 -2.88
C TYR A 67 11.64 -50.53 -2.36
N ILE A 68 11.95 -51.75 -2.79
CA ILE A 68 11.40 -53.00 -2.28
C ILE A 68 12.55 -53.98 -2.05
N GLY A 69 12.37 -54.88 -1.09
CA GLY A 69 13.34 -55.92 -0.77
C GLY A 69 13.86 -55.83 0.66
N GLU A 70 14.68 -56.80 1.03
CA GLU A 70 15.25 -56.97 2.37
C GLU A 70 16.68 -57.55 2.25
N LYS A 71 17.45 -57.47 3.35
CA LYS A 71 18.75 -58.16 3.51
C LYS A 71 19.69 -57.99 2.31
N TYR A 72 20.05 -56.74 2.02
CA TYR A 72 21.01 -56.36 0.97
C TYR A 72 20.55 -56.56 -0.47
N ASN A 73 19.30 -56.99 -0.71
CA ASN A 73 18.72 -57.10 -2.05
C ASN A 73 17.60 -56.07 -2.26
N TYR A 74 17.99 -54.80 -2.45
CA TYR A 74 17.04 -53.71 -2.68
C TYR A 74 16.85 -53.43 -4.17
N GLN A 75 15.60 -53.43 -4.62
CA GLN A 75 15.20 -53.12 -5.99
C GLN A 75 14.39 -51.83 -6.02
N LYS A 76 14.58 -51.01 -7.06
CA LYS A 76 13.79 -49.79 -7.27
C LYS A 76 12.36 -50.17 -7.67
N VAL A 77 11.38 -49.49 -7.10
CA VAL A 77 9.99 -49.55 -7.57
C VAL A 77 9.94 -48.94 -8.97
N SER A 78 9.59 -49.74 -9.98
CA SER A 78 9.50 -49.25 -11.36
C SER A 78 8.52 -48.08 -11.47
N GLY A 79 8.95 -47.03 -12.18
CA GLY A 79 8.19 -45.80 -12.43
C GLY A 79 8.09 -44.83 -11.23
N PHE A 80 8.86 -45.05 -10.16
CA PHE A 80 8.76 -44.21 -8.97
C PHE A 80 9.15 -42.75 -9.25
N THR A 81 8.29 -41.84 -8.80
CA THR A 81 8.42 -40.39 -9.00
C THR A 81 8.49 -39.65 -7.69
N ILE A 82 9.46 -38.77 -7.56
CA ILE A 82 9.61 -37.85 -6.43
C ILE A 82 9.19 -36.46 -6.89
N LYS A 83 8.21 -35.86 -6.21
CA LYS A 83 7.83 -34.46 -6.37
C LYS A 83 8.44 -33.67 -5.23
N GLY A 84 9.18 -32.61 -5.52
CA GLY A 84 9.85 -31.80 -4.51
C GLY A 84 10.30 -30.46 -5.05
N TYR A 85 11.04 -29.70 -4.27
CA TYR A 85 11.48 -28.37 -4.67
C TYR A 85 12.97 -28.38 -5.05
N LYS A 86 13.39 -27.47 -5.93
CA LYS A 86 14.79 -27.32 -6.31
C LYS A 86 15.65 -26.96 -5.09
N GLY A 87 16.81 -27.58 -4.97
CA GLY A 87 17.79 -27.39 -3.90
C GLY A 87 17.49 -28.15 -2.61
N THR A 88 16.42 -28.94 -2.54
CA THR A 88 16.02 -29.64 -1.30
C THR A 88 16.54 -31.08 -1.24
N ALA A 89 16.36 -31.72 -0.08
CA ALA A 89 16.71 -33.13 0.12
C ALA A 89 15.99 -34.05 -0.88
N ALA A 90 14.77 -33.70 -1.30
CA ALA A 90 14.01 -34.43 -2.30
C ALA A 90 14.73 -34.50 -3.66
N GLU A 91 15.26 -33.36 -4.13
CA GLU A 91 15.99 -33.31 -5.41
C GLU A 91 17.31 -34.09 -5.30
N ARG A 92 18.03 -33.96 -4.18
CA ARG A 92 19.27 -34.71 -3.93
C ARG A 92 19.02 -36.22 -3.91
N TYR A 93 18.02 -36.65 -3.14
CA TYR A 93 17.67 -38.06 -3.04
C TYR A 93 17.23 -38.64 -4.37
N ALA A 94 16.40 -37.92 -5.13
CA ALA A 94 15.99 -38.35 -6.46
C ALA A 94 17.19 -38.49 -7.41
N ARG A 95 18.09 -37.51 -7.42
CA ARG A 95 19.29 -37.53 -8.27
C ARG A 95 20.26 -38.65 -7.90
N ASN A 96 20.57 -38.82 -6.61
CA ASN A 96 21.55 -39.80 -6.14
C ASN A 96 21.10 -41.25 -6.36
N ASN A 97 19.78 -41.46 -6.51
CA ASN A 97 19.17 -42.77 -6.66
C ASN A 97 18.49 -42.95 -8.03
N ASP A 98 18.77 -42.09 -9.01
CA ASP A 98 18.19 -42.08 -10.37
C ASP A 98 16.66 -42.23 -10.43
N PHE A 99 15.93 -41.56 -9.54
CA PHE A 99 14.48 -41.48 -9.60
C PHE A 99 14.01 -40.33 -10.49
N ASN A 100 12.83 -40.51 -11.09
CA ASN A 100 12.16 -39.41 -11.80
C ASN A 100 11.84 -38.28 -10.81
N PHE A 101 12.27 -37.06 -11.12
CA PHE A 101 12.02 -35.88 -10.28
C PHE A 101 11.12 -34.88 -10.97
N VAL A 102 10.00 -34.53 -10.33
CA VAL A 102 9.09 -33.48 -10.77
C VAL A 102 9.25 -32.28 -9.85
N GLN A 103 9.83 -31.20 -10.38
CA GLN A 103 10.03 -29.96 -9.64
C GLN A 103 8.71 -29.21 -9.39
N LEU A 104 8.39 -29.00 -8.12
CA LEU A 104 7.30 -28.16 -7.65
C LEU A 104 7.72 -26.68 -7.59
N GLN A 105 6.73 -25.79 -7.73
CA GLN A 105 6.92 -24.35 -7.63
C GLN A 105 6.45 -23.85 -6.26
N ILE A 106 7.24 -22.99 -5.62
CA ILE A 106 6.81 -22.33 -4.39
C ILE A 106 5.83 -21.23 -4.78
N VAL A 107 4.57 -21.38 -4.40
CA VAL A 107 3.51 -20.43 -4.75
C VAL A 107 3.27 -19.41 -3.63
N PRO A 108 2.81 -18.20 -3.93
CA PRO A 108 2.45 -17.22 -2.91
C PRO A 108 1.38 -17.74 -1.94
N THR A 109 1.62 -17.60 -0.64
CA THR A 109 0.63 -17.87 0.42
C THR A 109 -0.08 -16.59 0.86
N SER A 110 0.61 -15.45 0.81
CA SER A 110 0.05 -14.13 1.11
C SER A 110 0.77 -13.00 0.37
N VAL A 111 0.18 -11.81 0.39
CA VAL A 111 0.80 -10.55 -0.05
C VAL A 111 0.46 -9.47 0.97
N ALA A 112 1.40 -8.58 1.25
CA ALA A 112 1.23 -7.46 2.16
C ALA A 112 1.55 -6.14 1.46
N LEU A 113 0.96 -5.04 1.94
CA LEU A 113 1.29 -3.68 1.52
C LEU A 113 2.02 -2.96 2.65
N ASN A 114 2.93 -2.06 2.31
CA ASN A 114 3.60 -1.18 3.29
C ASN A 114 2.64 -0.20 4.00
N LYS A 115 1.44 0.02 3.45
CA LYS A 115 0.40 0.89 4.01
C LYS A 115 -0.98 0.30 3.77
N THR A 116 -1.86 0.40 4.76
CA THR A 116 -3.28 0.02 4.67
C THR A 116 -4.19 1.25 4.47
N THR A 117 -3.69 2.45 4.76
CA THR A 117 -4.35 3.73 4.48
C THR A 117 -3.37 4.72 3.85
N LEU A 118 -3.87 5.62 3.02
CA LEU A 118 -3.09 6.66 2.36
C LEU A 118 -3.97 7.89 2.14
N THR A 119 -3.51 9.06 2.61
CA THR A 119 -4.17 10.33 2.32
C THR A 119 -3.29 11.15 1.37
N LEU A 120 -3.88 11.64 0.28
CA LEU A 120 -3.20 12.47 -0.73
C LEU A 120 -4.01 13.71 -1.05
N ASP A 121 -3.33 14.81 -1.38
CA ASP A 121 -3.99 15.94 -2.02
C ASP A 121 -4.16 15.67 -3.51
N THR A 122 -5.22 16.22 -4.10
CA THR A 122 -5.48 16.13 -5.54
C THR A 122 -4.24 16.53 -6.36
N GLY A 123 -3.88 15.71 -7.36
CA GLY A 123 -2.69 15.89 -8.20
C GLY A 123 -1.39 15.33 -7.62
N LYS A 124 -1.37 14.86 -6.36
CA LYS A 124 -0.19 14.23 -5.74
C LYS A 124 -0.15 12.73 -6.01
N THR A 125 1.04 12.16 -5.83
CA THR A 125 1.30 10.73 -6.02
C THR A 125 2.00 10.12 -4.82
N SER A 126 1.85 8.81 -4.61
CA SER A 126 2.63 8.05 -3.63
C SER A 126 2.78 6.60 -4.06
N ASN A 127 3.83 5.91 -3.59
CA ASN A 127 4.08 4.52 -3.95
C ASN A 127 3.64 3.57 -2.83
N LEU A 128 2.86 2.56 -3.22
CA LEU A 128 2.60 1.38 -2.41
C LEU A 128 3.60 0.28 -2.81
N LYS A 129 4.19 -0.37 -1.81
CA LYS A 129 5.10 -1.50 -2.01
C LYS A 129 4.39 -2.78 -1.59
N ALA A 130 4.29 -3.73 -2.52
CA ALA A 130 3.80 -5.06 -2.25
C ALA A 130 4.94 -6.01 -1.89
N THR A 131 4.73 -6.82 -0.85
CA THR A 131 5.66 -7.89 -0.42
C THR A 131 4.93 -9.22 -0.49
N VAL A 132 5.42 -10.15 -1.32
CA VAL A 132 4.84 -11.49 -1.51
C VAL A 132 5.54 -12.49 -0.59
N TYR A 133 4.75 -13.33 0.08
CA TYR A 133 5.24 -14.40 0.95
C TYR A 133 4.84 -15.78 0.44
N PRO A 134 5.67 -16.82 0.66
CA PRO A 134 7.01 -16.71 1.25
C PRO A 134 7.98 -15.97 0.31
N SER A 135 9.08 -15.45 0.86
CA SER A 135 10.03 -14.61 0.13
C SER A 135 10.75 -15.36 -1.01
N ASN A 136 10.68 -16.69 -1.04
CA ASN A 136 11.23 -17.54 -2.09
C ASN A 136 10.16 -18.06 -3.08
N ALA A 137 8.94 -17.50 -3.08
CA ALA A 137 7.93 -17.86 -4.07
C ALA A 137 8.45 -17.66 -5.51
N SER A 138 8.24 -18.65 -6.37
CA SER A 138 8.73 -18.69 -7.75
C SER A 138 8.15 -17.57 -8.61
N ASN A 139 6.87 -17.25 -8.42
CA ASN A 139 6.18 -16.18 -9.13
C ASN A 139 5.69 -15.11 -8.15
N LYS A 140 6.36 -13.96 -8.15
CA LYS A 140 6.02 -12.79 -7.32
C LYS A 140 5.34 -11.67 -8.10
N LYS A 141 4.92 -11.93 -9.35
CA LYS A 141 4.21 -10.92 -10.15
C LYS A 141 2.89 -10.58 -9.48
N CYS A 142 2.61 -9.28 -9.45
CA CYS A 142 1.39 -8.71 -8.88
C CYS A 142 0.68 -7.88 -9.93
N THR A 143 -0.65 -7.84 -9.81
CA THR A 143 -1.51 -6.93 -10.56
C THR A 143 -2.16 -5.94 -9.58
N TRP A 144 -2.44 -4.74 -10.06
CA TRP A 144 -3.01 -3.67 -9.25
C TRP A 144 -4.32 -3.20 -9.86
N ARG A 145 -5.27 -2.81 -9.01
CA ARG A 145 -6.52 -2.16 -9.44
C ARG A 145 -6.95 -1.10 -8.44
N SER A 146 -7.72 -0.13 -8.91
CA SER A 146 -8.46 0.82 -8.09
C SER A 146 -9.95 0.49 -8.12
N SER A 147 -10.64 0.64 -6.99
CA SER A 147 -12.10 0.55 -6.94
C SER A 147 -12.79 1.78 -7.57
N ASN A 148 -12.08 2.91 -7.72
CA ASN A 148 -12.61 4.12 -8.32
C ASN A 148 -11.49 4.93 -8.99
N THR A 149 -11.36 4.79 -10.31
CA THR A 149 -10.31 5.41 -11.13
C THR A 149 -10.53 6.89 -11.42
N SER A 150 -11.72 7.45 -11.12
CA SER A 150 -11.93 8.90 -11.19
C SER A 150 -11.40 9.62 -9.95
N VAL A 151 -11.30 8.91 -8.81
CA VAL A 151 -10.73 9.43 -7.55
C VAL A 151 -9.22 9.15 -7.48
N ALA A 152 -8.80 7.89 -7.67
CA ALA A 152 -7.39 7.52 -7.63
C ALA A 152 -7.07 6.37 -8.58
N THR A 153 -5.93 6.44 -9.27
CA THR A 153 -5.41 5.36 -10.12
C THR A 153 -4.15 4.76 -9.51
N VAL A 154 -3.80 3.55 -9.94
CA VAL A 154 -2.56 2.86 -9.58
C VAL A 154 -1.96 2.24 -10.84
N ASP A 155 -0.65 2.34 -11.02
CA ASP A 155 0.06 1.69 -12.13
C ASP A 155 0.53 0.26 -11.77
N GLY A 156 1.18 -0.42 -12.72
CA GLY A 156 1.70 -1.78 -12.52
C GLY A 156 2.79 -1.91 -11.43
N ASN A 157 3.40 -0.80 -11.03
CA ASN A 157 4.47 -0.74 -10.02
C ASN A 157 3.96 -0.26 -8.65
N GLY A 158 2.65 -0.02 -8.50
CA GLY A 158 2.05 0.45 -7.26
C GLY A 158 2.11 1.96 -7.04
N LYS A 159 2.41 2.77 -8.07
CA LYS A 159 2.33 4.23 -7.98
C LYS A 159 0.88 4.68 -8.03
N VAL A 160 0.40 5.18 -6.90
CA VAL A 160 -0.94 5.76 -6.74
C VAL A 160 -0.93 7.22 -7.16
N THR A 161 -1.88 7.62 -8.00
CA THR A 161 -2.09 9.01 -8.45
C THR A 161 -3.48 9.49 -8.03
N ALA A 162 -3.53 10.59 -7.27
CA ALA A 162 -4.77 11.21 -6.81
C ALA A 162 -5.33 12.15 -7.89
N LYS A 163 -6.57 11.93 -8.31
CA LYS A 163 -7.23 12.67 -9.40
C LYS A 163 -8.32 13.62 -8.94
N ALA A 164 -9.18 13.19 -8.04
CA ALA A 164 -10.29 13.99 -7.52
C ALA A 164 -10.58 13.62 -6.07
N SER A 165 -11.15 14.55 -5.31
CA SER A 165 -11.50 14.31 -3.91
C SER A 165 -12.48 13.14 -3.76
N GLY A 166 -12.27 12.32 -2.74
CA GLY A 166 -13.11 11.16 -2.49
C GLY A 166 -12.32 10.02 -1.88
N THR A 167 -12.86 8.81 -1.98
CA THR A 167 -12.18 7.59 -1.50
C THR A 167 -12.13 6.53 -2.60
N ALA A 168 -11.03 5.78 -2.63
CA ALA A 168 -10.83 4.64 -3.50
C ALA A 168 -10.05 3.55 -2.75
N THR A 169 -10.31 2.28 -3.03
CA THR A 169 -9.51 1.17 -2.49
C THR A 169 -8.58 0.65 -3.57
N ILE A 170 -7.28 0.72 -3.31
CA ILE A 170 -6.27 0.09 -4.15
C ILE A 170 -6.08 -1.35 -3.70
N THR A 171 -6.16 -2.30 -4.63
CA THR A 171 -5.94 -3.72 -4.36
C THR A 171 -4.76 -4.24 -5.16
N VAL A 172 -3.84 -4.93 -4.49
CA VAL A 172 -2.82 -5.76 -5.13
C VAL A 172 -3.27 -7.22 -5.13
N LYS A 173 -3.00 -7.95 -6.22
CA LYS A 173 -3.36 -9.37 -6.38
C LYS A 173 -2.19 -10.16 -6.98
N THR A 174 -1.79 -11.27 -6.34
CA THR A 174 -0.81 -12.22 -6.88
C THR A 174 -1.42 -13.05 -8.02
N SER A 175 -0.59 -13.71 -8.83
CA SER A 175 -1.05 -14.57 -9.94
C SER A 175 -1.97 -15.70 -9.50
N ASN A 176 -1.80 -16.24 -8.29
CA ASN A 176 -2.66 -17.26 -7.69
C ASN A 176 -3.77 -16.68 -6.79
N GLY A 177 -4.02 -15.37 -6.85
CA GLY A 177 -5.21 -14.76 -6.29
C GLY A 177 -5.14 -14.26 -4.85
N LYS A 178 -3.98 -14.24 -4.20
CA LYS A 178 -3.81 -13.62 -2.87
C LYS A 178 -3.89 -12.10 -3.00
N THR A 179 -4.56 -11.44 -2.06
CA THR A 179 -4.82 -9.99 -2.14
C THR A 179 -4.45 -9.23 -0.88
N ALA A 180 -4.08 -7.96 -1.04
CA ALA A 180 -4.01 -6.96 0.03
C ALA A 180 -4.56 -5.62 -0.48
N THR A 181 -5.04 -4.78 0.44
CA THR A 181 -5.76 -3.54 0.10
C THR A 181 -5.23 -2.33 0.87
N CYS A 182 -5.30 -1.16 0.23
CA CYS A 182 -5.03 0.13 0.83
C CYS A 182 -6.19 1.09 0.54
N LYS A 183 -6.78 1.68 1.59
CA LYS A 183 -7.80 2.73 1.45
C LYS A 183 -7.11 4.07 1.19
N VAL A 184 -7.38 4.64 0.01
CA VAL A 184 -6.90 5.95 -0.40
C VAL A 184 -7.99 6.98 -0.19
N THR A 185 -7.67 8.04 0.55
CA THR A 185 -8.50 9.24 0.71
C THR A 185 -7.83 10.38 -0.03
N VAL A 186 -8.55 11.02 -0.95
CA VAL A 186 -8.06 12.17 -1.70
C VAL A 186 -8.73 13.44 -1.17
N ASN A 187 -7.93 14.40 -0.74
CA ASN A 187 -8.38 15.73 -0.33
C ASN A 187 -8.59 16.62 -1.56
N LEU A 188 -9.38 17.68 -1.39
CA LEU A 188 -9.50 18.74 -2.40
C LEU A 188 -8.14 19.38 -2.69
N PRO A 189 -7.95 19.93 -3.90
CA PRO A 189 -6.76 20.72 -4.20
C PRO A 189 -6.68 21.92 -3.24
N ALA A 190 -5.46 22.32 -2.89
CA ALA A 190 -5.23 23.54 -2.14
C ALA A 190 -5.77 24.74 -2.95
N PRO A 191 -6.58 25.64 -2.35
CA PRO A 191 -6.97 26.88 -3.01
C PRO A 191 -5.73 27.68 -3.45
N GLN A 192 -5.81 28.27 -4.64
CA GLN A 192 -4.75 29.09 -5.20
C GLN A 192 -5.17 30.57 -5.13
N ILE A 193 -4.38 31.38 -4.40
CA ILE A 193 -4.57 32.83 -4.40
C ILE A 193 -4.20 33.35 -5.79
N THR A 194 -5.15 34.00 -6.45
CA THR A 194 -5.00 34.58 -7.79
C THR A 194 -4.77 36.09 -7.76
N GLY A 195 -5.06 36.75 -6.63
CA GLY A 195 -4.84 38.18 -6.48
C GLY A 195 -4.56 38.62 -5.05
N LEU A 196 -3.57 39.50 -4.90
CA LEU A 196 -3.27 40.27 -3.68
C LEU A 196 -3.12 41.75 -4.07
N SER A 197 -4.07 42.57 -3.67
CA SER A 197 -4.09 44.01 -4.00
C SER A 197 -4.29 44.87 -2.75
N ASN A 198 -3.54 45.96 -2.65
CA ASN A 198 -3.77 46.96 -1.61
C ASN A 198 -5.05 47.74 -1.93
N THR A 199 -5.80 48.05 -0.88
CA THR A 199 -6.98 48.93 -0.89
C THR A 199 -6.76 50.00 0.18
N THR A 200 -7.62 51.02 0.24
CA THR A 200 -7.58 52.00 1.34
C THR A 200 -7.81 51.35 2.71
N GLY A 201 -8.55 50.23 2.75
CA GLY A 201 -8.96 49.54 3.97
C GLY A 201 -8.22 48.22 4.26
N GLY A 202 -7.14 47.90 3.55
CA GLY A 202 -6.36 46.68 3.79
C GLY A 202 -5.92 45.91 2.53
N ILE A 203 -5.54 44.65 2.68
CA ILE A 203 -5.16 43.77 1.56
C ILE A 203 -6.37 42.96 1.12
N LYS A 204 -6.81 43.14 -0.13
CA LYS A 204 -7.80 42.26 -0.77
C LYS A 204 -7.12 41.01 -1.31
N ILE A 205 -7.62 39.87 -0.88
CA ILE A 205 -7.18 38.52 -1.24
C ILE A 205 -8.28 37.90 -2.11
N SER A 206 -7.93 37.37 -3.27
CA SER A 206 -8.87 36.70 -4.20
C SER A 206 -8.33 35.36 -4.64
N TRP A 207 -9.21 34.38 -4.85
CA TRP A 207 -8.87 33.02 -5.28
C TRP A 207 -9.97 32.43 -6.17
N ASN A 208 -9.64 31.35 -6.89
CA ASN A 208 -10.62 30.64 -7.70
C ASN A 208 -11.51 29.74 -6.84
N LYS A 209 -12.76 29.54 -7.27
CA LYS A 209 -13.64 28.53 -6.69
C LYS A 209 -12.98 27.15 -6.79
N VAL A 210 -13.15 26.34 -5.75
CA VAL A 210 -12.69 24.94 -5.70
C VAL A 210 -13.94 24.08 -5.63
N ASP A 211 -14.15 23.25 -6.64
CA ASP A 211 -15.32 22.38 -6.71
C ASP A 211 -15.34 21.42 -5.52
N GLY A 212 -16.51 21.25 -4.90
CA GLY A 212 -16.69 20.44 -3.69
C GLY A 212 -16.33 21.14 -2.38
N ALA A 213 -15.74 22.34 -2.40
CA ALA A 213 -15.57 23.14 -1.18
C ALA A 213 -16.90 23.79 -0.78
N TYR A 214 -17.25 23.73 0.51
CA TYR A 214 -18.38 24.51 1.05
C TYR A 214 -17.96 25.97 1.27
N GLY A 215 -16.75 26.16 1.79
CA GLY A 215 -16.16 27.48 1.98
C GLY A 215 -14.65 27.42 2.11
N TYR A 216 -14.08 28.52 2.61
CA TYR A 216 -12.65 28.76 2.71
C TYR A 216 -12.29 29.25 4.10
N ARG A 217 -11.17 28.74 4.59
CA ARG A 217 -10.53 29.20 5.82
C ARG A 217 -9.22 29.88 5.46
N LEU A 218 -9.13 31.16 5.79
CA LEU A 218 -7.99 32.01 5.53
C LEU A 218 -7.08 32.04 6.76
N TYR A 219 -5.79 31.99 6.47
CA TYR A 219 -4.72 32.06 7.45
C TYR A 219 -3.73 33.15 7.06
N TYR A 220 -3.18 33.82 8.07
CA TYR A 220 -2.01 34.69 7.93
C TYR A 220 -0.84 34.12 8.73
N LYS A 221 0.39 34.50 8.36
CA LYS A 221 1.62 34.06 9.03
C LYS A 221 2.24 35.22 9.83
N PRO A 222 2.03 35.31 11.15
CA PRO A 222 2.68 36.32 11.97
C PRO A 222 4.21 36.13 12.00
N ALA A 223 4.92 37.18 12.43
CA ALA A 223 6.37 37.15 12.62
C ALA A 223 6.83 36.08 13.63
N SER A 224 5.98 35.73 14.60
CA SER A 224 6.22 34.63 15.55
C SER A 224 6.27 33.23 14.89
N GLY A 225 5.93 33.13 13.60
CA GLY A 225 5.78 31.87 12.90
C GLY A 225 4.43 31.19 13.14
N GLY A 226 4.24 30.04 12.49
CA GLY A 226 2.98 29.31 12.47
C GLY A 226 1.88 30.01 11.66
N TRP A 227 0.85 29.27 11.26
CA TRP A 227 -0.31 29.83 10.55
C TRP A 227 -1.43 30.14 11.54
N LYS A 228 -1.93 31.37 11.55
CA LYS A 228 -3.07 31.79 12.38
C LYS A 228 -4.31 31.95 11.53
N ARG A 229 -5.39 31.24 11.92
CA ARG A 229 -6.71 31.42 11.30
C ARG A 229 -7.22 32.81 11.64
N PHE A 230 -7.78 33.51 10.65
CA PHE A 230 -8.44 34.80 10.91
C PHE A 230 -9.82 34.93 10.28
N LYS A 231 -10.17 34.12 9.26
CA LYS A 231 -11.50 34.18 8.65
C LYS A 231 -11.95 32.85 8.06
N ASP A 232 -13.22 32.53 8.24
CA ASP A 232 -13.95 31.57 7.41
C ASP A 232 -14.94 32.34 6.53
N THR A 233 -15.09 31.95 5.26
CA THR A 233 -15.99 32.60 4.29
C THR A 233 -16.41 31.64 3.19
N THR A 234 -17.60 31.81 2.62
CA THR A 234 -18.03 31.10 1.40
C THR A 234 -17.71 31.88 0.13
N ALA A 235 -17.32 33.16 0.26
CA ALA A 235 -16.90 33.99 -0.86
C ALA A 235 -15.51 33.56 -1.37
N THR A 236 -15.19 33.98 -2.59
CA THR A 236 -13.87 33.77 -3.24
C THR A 236 -12.94 34.98 -3.11
N SER A 237 -13.29 35.92 -2.24
CA SER A 237 -12.41 37.03 -1.86
C SER A 237 -12.68 37.50 -0.44
N PHE A 238 -11.67 38.13 0.17
CA PHE A 238 -11.77 38.77 1.47
C PHE A 238 -10.77 39.94 1.56
N THR A 239 -11.15 41.02 2.25
CA THR A 239 -10.24 42.13 2.56
C THR A 239 -9.77 42.00 4.00
N ASP A 240 -8.49 41.74 4.19
CA ASP A 240 -7.85 41.78 5.50
C ASP A 240 -7.59 43.24 5.91
N SER A 241 -8.42 43.74 6.81
CA SER A 241 -8.30 45.09 7.37
C SER A 241 -7.43 45.15 8.62
N GLY A 242 -6.90 44.02 9.09
CA GLY A 242 -6.01 43.94 10.26
C GLY A 242 -4.54 44.22 9.96
N VAL A 243 -4.23 44.56 8.71
CA VAL A 243 -2.88 44.75 8.20
C VAL A 243 -2.26 46.07 8.66
N VAL A 244 -0.96 46.06 8.91
CA VAL A 244 -0.22 47.25 9.36
C VAL A 244 0.47 47.92 8.17
N PRO A 245 0.37 49.26 8.01
CA PRO A 245 1.06 49.97 6.94
C PRO A 245 2.54 49.63 6.87
N ASN A 246 3.01 49.40 5.64
CA ASN A 246 4.39 49.05 5.31
C ASN A 246 4.89 47.70 5.86
N LYS A 247 4.00 46.82 6.34
CA LYS A 247 4.33 45.43 6.69
C LYS A 247 3.98 44.47 5.55
N THR A 248 4.78 43.41 5.43
CA THR A 248 4.52 42.31 4.50
C THR A 248 3.73 41.24 5.22
N GLU A 249 2.51 41.00 4.73
CA GLU A 249 1.67 39.93 5.20
C GLU A 249 1.81 38.72 4.28
N THR A 250 1.65 37.52 4.86
CA THR A 250 1.73 36.26 4.12
C THR A 250 0.51 35.42 4.40
N TYR A 251 -0.16 34.97 3.35
CA TYR A 251 -1.46 34.31 3.41
C TYR A 251 -1.43 32.89 2.84
N THR A 252 -2.33 32.05 3.35
CA THR A 252 -2.69 30.77 2.74
C THR A 252 -4.16 30.46 3.02
N ILE A 253 -4.74 29.55 2.25
CA ILE A 253 -6.17 29.25 2.29
C ILE A 253 -6.36 27.73 2.28
N ARG A 254 -7.38 27.25 2.99
CA ARG A 254 -7.86 25.87 2.93
C ARG A 254 -9.34 25.82 2.59
N CYS A 255 -9.78 24.81 1.86
CA CYS A 255 -11.20 24.48 1.73
C CYS A 255 -11.73 23.94 3.06
N ILE A 256 -12.97 24.29 3.39
CA ILE A 256 -13.72 23.72 4.52
C ILE A 256 -15.02 23.07 4.06
N ASP A 257 -15.48 22.05 4.80
CA ASP A 257 -16.81 21.47 4.67
C ASP A 257 -17.88 22.31 5.40
N LYS A 258 -19.16 21.90 5.31
CA LYS A 258 -20.29 22.55 5.98
C LYS A 258 -20.19 22.57 7.52
N ASN A 259 -19.37 21.69 8.10
CA ASN A 259 -19.13 21.60 9.52
C ASN A 259 -17.89 22.42 9.95
N GLY A 260 -17.21 23.08 9.00
CA GLY A 260 -16.01 23.87 9.26
C GLY A 260 -14.72 23.04 9.37
N ASN A 261 -14.71 21.75 8.99
CA ASN A 261 -13.50 20.94 8.94
C ASN A 261 -12.70 21.26 7.69
N THR A 262 -11.37 21.30 7.78
CA THR A 262 -10.51 21.51 6.59
C THR A 262 -10.43 20.24 5.76
N ILE A 263 -10.70 20.37 4.45
CA ILE A 263 -10.79 19.25 3.49
C ILE A 263 -9.84 19.39 2.30
N SER A 264 -8.86 20.29 2.39
CA SER A 264 -7.78 20.45 1.42
C SER A 264 -6.43 20.62 2.12
N GLY A 265 -5.36 20.38 1.36
CA GLY A 265 -4.04 20.94 1.65
C GLY A 265 -4.02 22.47 1.56
N PHE A 266 -2.82 23.04 1.66
CA PHE A 266 -2.56 24.48 1.59
C PHE A 266 -1.16 24.74 1.03
N ASN A 267 -0.90 25.96 0.56
CA ASN A 267 0.44 26.40 0.21
C ASN A 267 1.21 26.73 1.51
N SER A 268 2.23 25.93 1.83
CA SER A 268 3.03 26.06 3.05
C SER A 268 3.98 27.27 3.05
N THR A 269 4.42 27.70 1.87
CA THR A 269 5.20 28.93 1.67
C THR A 269 4.29 30.15 1.80
N GLY A 270 3.06 30.04 1.30
CA GLY A 270 2.09 31.12 1.24
C GLY A 270 2.30 32.07 0.07
N TRP A 271 1.48 33.13 0.03
CA TRP A 271 1.63 34.26 -0.86
C TRP A 271 1.75 35.54 -0.05
N SER A 272 2.70 36.40 -0.41
CA SER A 272 3.02 37.59 0.38
C SER A 272 2.70 38.88 -0.36
N LYS A 273 2.26 39.90 0.39
CA LYS A 273 2.07 41.25 -0.12
C LYS A 273 2.42 42.27 0.97
N LYS A 274 3.24 43.26 0.60
CA LYS A 274 3.45 44.45 1.42
C LYS A 274 2.20 45.34 1.36
N TYR A 275 1.60 45.57 2.52
CA TYR A 275 0.52 46.53 2.62
C TYR A 275 1.09 47.95 2.52
N THR A 276 0.65 48.67 1.49
CA THR A 276 0.90 50.09 1.32
C THR A 276 -0.46 50.70 1.11
N PRO A 277 -0.98 51.48 2.08
CA PRO A 277 -2.29 52.10 1.97
C PRO A 277 -2.37 52.85 0.64
N VAL A 278 -3.44 52.61 -0.11
CA VAL A 278 -3.71 53.43 -1.28
C VAL A 278 -4.05 54.82 -0.75
N ALA A 279 -3.29 55.83 -1.15
CA ALA A 279 -3.54 57.20 -0.70
C ALA A 279 -4.95 57.61 -1.13
N PRO A 280 -5.76 58.20 -0.24
CA PRO A 280 -7.05 58.73 -0.62
C PRO A 280 -6.85 59.81 -1.69
N THR A 281 -7.54 59.64 -2.79
CA THR A 281 -7.65 60.59 -3.89
C THR A 281 -8.78 61.57 -3.59
N ILE A 282 -8.49 62.86 -3.64
CA ILE A 282 -9.51 63.91 -3.54
C ILE A 282 -10.50 63.71 -4.70
N SER A 283 -11.78 63.55 -4.37
CA SER A 283 -12.86 63.32 -5.32
C SER A 283 -13.67 64.58 -5.60
N LYS A 284 -13.66 65.56 -4.69
CA LYS A 284 -14.36 66.83 -4.87
C LYS A 284 -13.78 67.94 -3.99
N LEU A 285 -13.80 69.16 -4.52
CA LEU A 285 -13.54 70.41 -3.79
C LEU A 285 -14.73 71.35 -4.01
N ASP A 286 -15.40 71.77 -2.94
CA ASP A 286 -16.50 72.73 -2.98
C ASP A 286 -16.14 74.00 -2.19
N ILE A 287 -16.43 75.17 -2.73
CA ILE A 287 -16.36 76.44 -2.01
C ILE A 287 -17.68 76.62 -1.25
N THR A 288 -17.60 76.88 0.05
CA THR A 288 -18.75 77.15 0.93
C THR A 288 -18.57 78.51 1.59
N THR A 289 -19.66 79.08 2.14
CA THR A 289 -19.64 80.36 2.85
C THR A 289 -18.71 80.38 4.06
N GLY A 290 -18.28 79.22 4.56
CA GLY A 290 -17.34 79.06 5.68
C GLY A 290 -15.97 78.45 5.32
N GLY A 291 -15.64 78.28 4.03
CA GLY A 291 -14.35 77.73 3.59
C GLY A 291 -14.45 76.66 2.49
N ILE A 292 -13.39 75.86 2.32
CA ILE A 292 -13.33 74.79 1.32
C ILE A 292 -13.74 73.46 1.95
N LYS A 293 -14.71 72.78 1.35
CA LYS A 293 -15.09 71.41 1.70
C LYS A 293 -14.34 70.42 0.80
N LEU A 294 -13.55 69.55 1.41
CA LEU A 294 -12.85 68.44 0.75
C LEU A 294 -13.66 67.15 0.83
N SER A 295 -13.79 66.45 -0.29
CA SER A 295 -14.27 65.07 -0.35
C SER A 295 -13.18 64.19 -0.98
N TRP A 296 -13.02 62.97 -0.47
CA TRP A 296 -12.05 62.00 -1.00
C TRP A 296 -12.70 60.61 -1.10
N ASN A 297 -12.14 59.75 -1.96
CA ASN A 297 -12.51 58.34 -1.98
C ASN A 297 -12.04 57.63 -0.70
N LYS A 298 -12.87 56.70 -0.21
CA LYS A 298 -12.64 56.01 1.05
C LYS A 298 -11.63 54.87 0.97
#